data_AF-A0A9E2YCL5-F1
#
_entry.id   AF-A0A9E2YCL5-F1
#
_cell.length_a   1.000
_cell.length_b   1.000
_cell.length_c   1.000
_cell.angle_alpha   90.00
_cell.angle_beta   90.00
_cell.angle_gamma   90.00
#
_symmetry.space_group_name_H-M   'P 1'
#
loop_
_entity.id
_entity.type
_entity.pdbx_description
1 polymer ?
#
loop_
_entity_poly.entity_id
_entity_poly.type
_entity_poly.pdbx_seq_one_letter_code
_entity_poly.pdbx_strand_id
1 'polypeptide(L)'
;ALAVAHLGLDAQDHPLKWCTVGGIELTRQFILALSLVPVGQLLARFFAIGDEASDFGGTAASIVATAVLCAAAVAGLPAMDATGLIVTYAWLLVLCDRPIGRIHLREQGIVLVAGCAAKWICDAFYLRMQPEWNAADARPIANSQFIIAIVVAIAIALIPWIPARESKWKWLSDRRGRLPAITLAMLLIVVAGSFEIERIIGQMNGQGRLGWSLAHSTQVGFTVWWIVACGGMLGLMRAFDQSPGEVRYWPIWIPTLIRLIAIKYLIVDVLYFGVFDNPASMIVIFNPSVGEALVVLIALMLDVTDWPGTAVIPARSKTVPLLLAALVVWLAGSIEIIRSVGVARLGSPSASLSVYWSVVAIAAVMSGFVIRNAPVRFFGLGLFALTCLKVVVIDMSELQTGYRVLSFMGLGGLLIGTSVLYGKFGEALSRERPTMET
;
A
#
# COMPACT_ATOMS: atom_id res chain seq x y z
N ALA A 1 -16.16 17.96 -49.26
CA ALA A 1 -17.10 16.98 -49.81
C ALA A 1 -16.82 16.66 -51.29
N LEU A 2 -16.61 17.65 -52.17
CA LEU A 2 -16.42 17.38 -53.61
C LEU A 2 -15.02 16.87 -54.05
N ALA A 3 -13.98 16.94 -53.22
CA ALA A 3 -12.64 16.46 -53.58
C ALA A 3 -12.39 14.97 -53.25
N VAL A 4 -13.35 14.30 -52.58
CA VAL A 4 -13.19 12.92 -52.09
C VAL A 4 -13.71 11.88 -53.10
N ALA A 5 -14.48 12.30 -54.11
CA ALA A 5 -15.12 11.39 -55.06
C ALA A 5 -14.20 10.83 -56.16
N HIS A 6 -12.96 11.32 -56.30
CA HIS A 6 -12.03 10.89 -57.36
C HIS A 6 -10.97 9.87 -56.92
N LEU A 7 -10.99 9.39 -55.68
CA LEU A 7 -9.97 8.47 -55.16
C LEU A 7 -10.45 7.02 -54.94
N GLY A 8 -11.66 6.65 -55.36
CA GLY A 8 -12.09 5.25 -55.37
C GLY A 8 -12.02 4.54 -54.01
N LEU A 9 -12.20 5.29 -52.91
CA LEU A 9 -12.27 4.72 -51.57
C LEU A 9 -13.72 4.35 -51.28
N ASP A 10 -13.98 3.05 -51.18
CA ASP A 10 -15.26 2.49 -50.76
C ASP A 10 -15.69 3.12 -49.42
N ALA A 11 -16.87 3.74 -49.44
CA ALA A 11 -17.43 4.48 -48.32
C ALA A 11 -18.09 3.58 -47.25
N GLN A 12 -17.82 2.27 -47.25
CA GLN A 12 -18.52 1.31 -46.39
C GLN A 12 -17.72 0.74 -45.22
N ASP A 13 -16.42 1.00 -45.09
CA ASP A 13 -15.66 0.57 -43.90
C ASP A 13 -15.06 1.75 -43.11
N HIS A 14 -15.73 2.06 -41.99
CA HIS A 14 -15.32 2.96 -40.89
C HIS A 14 -14.88 4.40 -41.26
N PRO A 15 -15.82 5.37 -41.33
CA PRO A 15 -15.57 6.74 -41.83
C PRO A 15 -14.64 7.64 -40.98
N LEU A 16 -13.97 7.10 -39.95
CA LEU A 16 -13.15 7.87 -39.01
C LEU A 16 -11.69 7.39 -38.93
N LYS A 17 -11.33 6.23 -39.50
CA LYS A 17 -9.95 5.70 -39.44
C LYS A 17 -9.05 6.44 -40.46
N TRP A 18 -7.89 6.92 -40.02
CA TRP A 18 -6.88 7.54 -40.91
C TRP A 18 -5.71 6.59 -41.17
N CYS A 19 -5.03 6.14 -40.12
CA CYS A 19 -3.89 5.24 -40.21
C CYS A 19 -3.75 4.40 -38.94
N THR A 20 -2.96 3.33 -39.02
CA THR A 20 -2.66 2.46 -37.89
C THR A 20 -1.17 2.57 -37.57
N VAL A 21 -0.81 2.89 -36.32
CA VAL A 21 0.57 3.01 -35.86
C VAL A 21 0.77 2.06 -34.68
N GLY A 22 1.67 1.09 -34.81
CA GLY A 22 1.93 0.11 -33.75
C GLY A 22 0.71 -0.73 -33.33
N GLY A 23 -0.24 -0.93 -34.25
CA GLY A 23 -1.50 -1.64 -33.98
C GLY A 23 -2.62 -0.75 -33.42
N ILE A 24 -2.37 0.54 -33.17
CA ILE A 24 -3.39 1.51 -32.71
C ILE A 24 -3.98 2.23 -33.91
N GLU A 25 -5.31 2.17 -34.05
CA GLU A 25 -6.04 2.89 -35.09
C GLU A 25 -6.22 4.36 -34.70
N LEU A 26 -5.62 5.26 -35.47
CA LEU A 26 -5.71 6.70 -35.24
C LEU A 26 -6.85 7.30 -36.05
N THR A 27 -7.72 8.07 -35.38
CA THR A 27 -8.83 8.75 -36.03
C THR A 27 -8.38 10.03 -36.74
N ARG A 28 -9.12 10.42 -37.78
CA ARG A 28 -8.83 11.68 -38.50
C ARG A 28 -8.88 12.91 -37.59
N GLN A 29 -9.86 12.92 -36.69
CA GLN A 29 -10.07 14.00 -35.72
C GLN A 29 -8.91 14.11 -34.74
N PHE A 30 -8.36 12.98 -34.29
CA PHE A 30 -7.20 12.94 -33.41
C PHE A 30 -5.96 13.54 -34.08
N ILE A 31 -5.66 13.16 -35.33
CA ILE A 31 -4.50 13.67 -36.07
C ILE A 31 -4.63 15.18 -36.33
N LEU A 32 -5.82 15.66 -36.69
CA LEU A 32 -6.08 17.09 -36.89
C LEU A 32 -5.91 17.87 -35.58
N ALA A 33 -6.40 17.35 -34.46
CA ALA A 33 -6.21 17.99 -33.17
C ALA A 33 -4.71 18.02 -32.78
N LEU A 34 -3.98 16.93 -33.01
CA LEU A 34 -2.55 16.85 -32.71
C LEU A 34 -1.72 17.85 -33.54
N SER A 35 -2.10 18.10 -34.80
CA SER A 35 -1.42 19.09 -35.66
C SER A 35 -1.75 20.54 -35.29
N LEU A 36 -2.94 20.80 -34.74
CA LEU A 36 -3.35 22.13 -34.26
C LEU A 36 -2.69 22.54 -32.93
N VAL A 37 -2.29 21.58 -32.10
CA VAL A 37 -1.70 21.86 -30.78
C VAL A 37 -0.38 22.65 -30.87
N PRO A 38 0.61 22.27 -31.70
CA PRO A 38 1.81 23.09 -31.92
C PRO A 38 1.50 24.48 -32.44
N VAL A 39 0.48 24.63 -33.31
CA VAL A 39 0.05 25.93 -33.84
C VAL A 39 -0.54 26.79 -32.72
N GLY A 40 -1.41 26.22 -31.89
CA GLY A 40 -1.96 26.90 -30.71
C GLY A 40 -0.89 27.33 -29.72
N GLN A 41 0.12 26.48 -29.49
CA GLN A 41 1.28 26.79 -28.65
C GLN A 41 2.17 27.88 -29.26
N LEU A 42 2.33 27.91 -30.58
CA LEU A 42 3.04 28.99 -31.28
C LEU A 42 2.27 30.31 -31.19
N LEU A 43 0.96 30.30 -31.41
CA LEU A 43 0.11 31.50 -31.26
C LEU A 43 0.14 32.02 -29.82
N ALA A 44 0.07 31.14 -28.82
CA ALA A 44 0.22 31.50 -27.42
C ALA A 44 1.53 32.23 -27.14
N ARG A 45 2.63 31.79 -27.76
CA ARG A 45 3.92 32.50 -27.69
C ARG A 45 3.86 33.86 -28.35
N PHE A 46 3.28 33.97 -29.54
CA PHE A 46 3.17 35.26 -30.25
C PHE A 46 2.37 36.29 -29.44
N PHE A 47 1.27 35.87 -28.83
CA PHE A 47 0.47 36.77 -27.99
C PHE A 47 1.19 37.21 -26.72
N ALA A 48 2.11 36.40 -26.17
CA ALA A 48 2.86 36.76 -24.95
C ALA A 48 4.05 37.72 -25.18
N ILE A 49 4.25 38.24 -26.40
CA ILE A 49 5.37 39.14 -26.75
C ILE A 49 5.04 40.63 -26.46
N GLY A 50 3.93 40.96 -25.79
CA GLY A 50 3.52 42.35 -25.50
C GLY A 50 3.43 42.73 -24.01
N ASP A 51 2.51 43.66 -23.69
CA ASP A 51 2.17 44.14 -22.34
C ASP A 51 1.35 43.10 -21.52
N GLU A 52 1.06 43.35 -20.24
CA GLU A 52 0.38 42.41 -19.33
C GLU A 52 -0.93 41.80 -19.88
N ALA A 53 -1.73 42.56 -20.64
CA ALA A 53 -2.96 42.06 -21.26
C ALA A 53 -2.69 40.96 -22.31
N SER A 54 -1.52 41.02 -22.95
CA SER A 54 -1.07 40.07 -23.98
C SER A 54 -0.55 38.77 -23.34
N ASP A 55 0.03 38.84 -22.14
CA ASP A 55 0.43 37.66 -21.34
C ASP A 55 -0.79 36.82 -20.92
N PHE A 56 -1.92 37.47 -20.59
CA PHE A 56 -3.18 36.77 -20.33
C PHE A 56 -3.69 36.04 -21.58
N GLY A 57 -3.68 36.72 -22.74
CA GLY A 57 -4.09 36.12 -24.01
C GLY A 57 -3.23 34.92 -24.41
N GLY A 58 -1.90 35.02 -24.25
CA GLY A 58 -0.97 33.92 -24.49
C GLY A 58 -1.21 32.73 -23.57
N THR A 59 -1.40 32.99 -22.27
CA THR A 59 -1.70 31.93 -21.28
C THR A 59 -3.03 31.23 -21.60
N ALA A 60 -4.09 31.98 -21.90
CA ALA A 60 -5.39 31.43 -22.28
C ALA A 60 -5.31 30.56 -23.55
N ALA A 61 -4.60 31.03 -24.58
CA ALA A 61 -4.39 30.27 -25.81
C ALA A 61 -3.64 28.93 -25.55
N SER A 62 -2.62 28.93 -24.69
CA SER A 62 -1.92 27.70 -24.28
C SER A 62 -2.83 26.72 -23.53
N ILE A 63 -3.68 27.22 -22.63
CA ILE A 63 -4.64 26.40 -21.89
C ILE A 63 -5.64 25.77 -22.86
N VAL A 64 -6.16 26.52 -23.82
CA VAL A 64 -7.08 26.00 -24.85
C VAL A 64 -6.39 24.93 -25.71
N ALA A 65 -5.17 25.18 -26.18
CA ALA A 65 -4.41 24.19 -26.95
C ALA A 65 -4.19 22.89 -26.15
N THR A 66 -3.85 23.02 -24.87
CA THR A 66 -3.69 21.89 -23.95
C THR A 66 -5.00 21.12 -23.73
N ALA A 67 -6.12 21.82 -23.55
CA ALA A 67 -7.44 21.21 -23.40
C ALA A 67 -7.87 20.45 -24.66
N VAL A 68 -7.62 21.02 -25.84
CA VAL A 68 -7.89 20.37 -27.14
C VAL A 68 -7.07 19.08 -27.28
N LEU A 69 -5.79 19.10 -26.91
CA LEU A 69 -4.96 17.88 -26.91
C LEU A 69 -5.56 16.81 -25.99
N CYS A 70 -5.88 17.16 -24.74
CA CYS A 70 -6.42 16.22 -23.78
C CYS A 70 -7.75 15.61 -24.27
N ALA A 71 -8.66 16.44 -24.80
CA ALA A 71 -9.93 15.98 -25.34
C ALA A 71 -9.73 15.05 -26.55
N ALA A 72 -8.82 15.40 -27.45
CA ALA A 72 -8.51 14.57 -28.61
C ALA A 72 -7.87 13.24 -28.20
N ALA A 73 -6.94 13.24 -27.25
CA ALA A 73 -6.31 12.03 -26.73
C ALA A 73 -7.37 11.09 -26.13
N VAL A 74 -8.28 11.61 -25.29
CA VAL A 74 -9.35 10.83 -24.67
C VAL A 74 -10.34 10.28 -25.69
N ALA A 75 -10.70 11.08 -26.71
CA ALA A 75 -11.67 10.65 -27.72
C ALA A 75 -11.07 9.74 -28.80
N GLY A 76 -9.77 9.83 -29.04
CA GLY A 76 -9.12 9.25 -30.22
C GLY A 76 -8.17 8.10 -29.95
N LEU A 77 -7.80 7.84 -28.71
CA LEU A 77 -6.86 6.78 -28.33
C LEU A 77 -7.47 5.82 -27.30
N PRO A 78 -6.97 4.57 -27.23
CA PRO A 78 -7.25 3.69 -26.10
C PRO A 78 -6.89 4.36 -24.77
N ALA A 79 -7.62 4.03 -23.71
CA ALA A 79 -7.58 4.76 -22.44
C ALA A 79 -6.15 4.93 -21.87
N MET A 80 -5.35 3.86 -21.91
CA MET A 80 -3.96 3.89 -21.41
C MET A 80 -3.02 4.70 -22.32
N ASP A 81 -3.20 4.62 -23.63
CA ASP A 81 -2.39 5.38 -24.60
C ASP A 81 -2.70 6.88 -24.52
N ALA A 82 -3.97 7.22 -24.31
CA ALA A 82 -4.39 8.60 -24.04
C ALA A 82 -3.67 9.17 -22.80
N THR A 83 -3.63 8.42 -21.70
CA THR A 83 -2.92 8.83 -20.48
C THR A 83 -1.41 8.95 -20.72
N GLY A 84 -0.81 8.02 -21.46
CA GLY A 84 0.59 8.06 -21.87
C GLY A 84 0.95 9.30 -22.71
N LEU A 85 0.08 9.68 -23.64
CA LEU A 85 0.27 10.89 -24.46
C LEU A 85 0.16 12.16 -23.60
N ILE A 86 -0.86 12.24 -22.73
CA ILE A 86 -1.08 13.43 -21.90
C ILE A 86 0.09 13.65 -20.93
N VAL A 87 0.60 12.59 -20.28
CA VAL A 87 1.75 12.73 -19.37
C VAL A 87 3.03 13.11 -20.12
N THR A 88 3.23 12.58 -21.33
CA THR A 88 4.36 12.94 -22.18
C THR A 88 4.29 14.42 -22.58
N TYR A 89 3.11 14.88 -23.00
CA TYR A 89 2.89 16.29 -23.34
C TYR A 89 3.04 17.21 -22.14
N ALA A 90 2.56 16.80 -20.96
CA ALA A 90 2.75 17.55 -19.73
C ALA A 90 4.23 17.80 -19.44
N TRP A 91 5.09 16.79 -19.62
CA TRP A 91 6.54 16.96 -19.50
C TRP A 91 7.15 17.85 -20.59
N LEU A 92 6.63 17.80 -21.82
CA LEU A 92 7.05 18.75 -22.86
C LEU A 92 6.75 20.19 -22.44
N LEU A 93 5.59 20.47 -21.85
CA LEU A 93 5.27 21.81 -21.32
C LEU A 93 6.25 22.22 -20.20
N VAL A 94 6.52 21.32 -19.25
CA VAL A 94 7.46 21.59 -18.15
C VAL A 94 8.88 21.87 -18.67
N LEU A 95 9.36 21.12 -19.66
CA LEU A 95 10.70 21.28 -20.23
C LEU A 95 10.81 22.52 -21.15
N CYS A 96 9.74 22.84 -21.87
CA CYS A 96 9.68 23.98 -22.77
C CYS A 96 9.45 25.33 -22.05
N ASP A 97 9.22 25.32 -20.74
CA ASP A 97 9.07 26.54 -19.93
C ASP A 97 10.36 27.39 -19.91
N ARG A 98 11.54 26.75 -20.02
CA ARG A 98 12.86 27.43 -20.00
C ARG A 98 12.99 28.56 -21.03
N PRO A 99 12.62 28.36 -22.31
CA PRO A 99 12.66 29.45 -23.28
C PRO A 99 11.50 30.48 -23.19
N ILE A 100 10.45 30.29 -22.38
CA ILE A 100 9.12 30.93 -22.61
C ILE A 100 8.42 31.33 -21.30
N GLY A 101 9.16 31.71 -20.26
CA GLY A 101 8.66 31.81 -18.88
C GLY A 101 7.50 32.77 -18.57
N ARG A 102 6.84 33.40 -19.56
CA ARG A 102 5.66 34.27 -19.37
C ARG A 102 4.30 33.55 -19.38
N ILE A 103 4.17 32.42 -20.08
CA ILE A 103 2.87 31.73 -20.26
C ILE A 103 2.62 30.60 -19.26
N HIS A 104 3.43 30.50 -18.20
CA HIS A 104 3.25 29.55 -17.09
C HIS A 104 3.15 28.08 -17.55
N LEU A 105 3.91 27.65 -18.57
CA LEU A 105 3.83 26.28 -19.11
C LEU A 105 4.13 25.23 -18.07
N ARG A 106 5.07 25.50 -17.16
CA ARG A 106 5.40 24.59 -16.08
C ARG A 106 4.22 24.33 -15.15
N GLU A 107 3.43 25.34 -14.83
CA GLU A 107 2.26 25.19 -13.96
C GLU A 107 1.17 24.37 -14.66
N GLN A 108 0.94 24.62 -15.95
CA GLN A 108 0.05 23.80 -16.78
C GLN A 108 0.50 22.33 -16.81
N GLY A 109 1.79 22.08 -17.01
CA GLY A 109 2.35 20.73 -17.02
C GLY A 109 2.24 20.01 -15.67
N ILE A 110 2.48 20.69 -14.54
CA ILE A 110 2.31 20.11 -13.20
C ILE A 110 0.84 19.72 -12.97
N VAL A 111 -0.11 20.58 -13.35
CA VAL A 111 -1.55 20.29 -13.25
C VAL A 111 -1.93 19.08 -14.11
N LEU A 112 -1.41 18.99 -15.33
CA LEU A 112 -1.66 17.83 -16.19
C LEU A 112 -1.10 16.53 -15.62
N VAL A 113 0.11 16.53 -15.06
CA VAL A 113 0.68 15.33 -14.42
C VAL A 113 -0.20 14.88 -13.23
N ALA A 114 -0.66 15.82 -12.40
CA ALA A 114 -1.60 15.49 -11.32
C ALA A 114 -2.94 14.95 -11.87
N GLY A 115 -3.46 15.54 -12.96
CA GLY A 115 -4.65 15.05 -13.65
C GLY A 115 -4.47 13.63 -14.23
N CYS A 116 -3.27 13.31 -14.72
CA CYS A 116 -2.94 11.97 -15.23
C CYS A 116 -3.01 10.90 -14.14
N ALA A 117 -2.66 11.22 -12.89
CA ALA A 117 -2.83 10.29 -11.77
C ALA A 117 -4.28 9.89 -11.58
N ALA A 118 -5.17 10.90 -11.49
CA ALA A 118 -6.61 10.68 -11.32
C ALA A 118 -7.20 9.96 -12.54
N LYS A 119 -6.83 10.39 -13.75
CA LYS A 119 -7.26 9.76 -14.99
C LYS A 119 -6.82 8.30 -15.07
N TRP A 120 -5.56 7.99 -14.77
CA TRP A 120 -5.05 6.63 -14.79
C TRP A 120 -5.84 5.71 -13.85
N ILE A 121 -6.20 6.18 -12.65
CA ILE A 121 -7.05 5.42 -11.73
C ILE A 121 -8.41 5.13 -12.39
N CYS A 122 -9.06 6.15 -12.95
CA CYS A 122 -10.34 5.98 -13.64
C CYS A 122 -10.24 5.00 -14.81
N ASP A 123 -9.23 5.13 -15.67
CA ASP A 123 -9.01 4.22 -16.80
C ASP A 123 -8.77 2.78 -16.34
N ALA A 124 -7.99 2.61 -15.26
CA ALA A 124 -7.67 1.32 -14.68
C ALA A 124 -8.91 0.60 -14.14
N PHE A 125 -9.86 1.34 -13.54
CA PHE A 125 -11.14 0.78 -13.12
C PHE A 125 -12.08 0.55 -14.31
N TYR A 126 -12.12 1.47 -15.26
CA TYR A 126 -12.94 1.34 -16.46
C TYR A 126 -12.60 0.05 -17.23
N LEU A 127 -11.31 -0.24 -17.45
CA LEU A 127 -10.88 -1.48 -18.10
C LEU A 127 -11.36 -2.74 -17.39
N ARG A 128 -11.47 -2.72 -16.06
CA ARG A 128 -11.94 -3.86 -15.28
C ARG A 128 -13.45 -4.04 -15.29
N MET A 129 -14.19 -2.96 -15.49
CA MET A 129 -15.65 -3.00 -15.59
C MET A 129 -16.10 -3.53 -16.95
N GLN A 130 -15.17 -3.74 -17.90
CA GLN A 130 -15.51 -4.32 -19.20
C GLN A 130 -15.87 -5.80 -19.05
N PRO A 131 -16.96 -6.28 -19.71
CA PRO A 131 -17.41 -7.67 -19.59
C PRO A 131 -16.38 -8.71 -20.01
N GLU A 132 -15.48 -8.35 -20.92
CA GLU A 132 -14.42 -9.21 -21.47
C GLU A 132 -13.14 -9.20 -20.62
N TRP A 133 -13.10 -8.43 -19.53
CA TRP A 133 -11.91 -8.32 -18.72
C TRP A 133 -11.61 -9.62 -17.97
N ASN A 134 -10.40 -10.13 -18.15
CA ASN A 134 -9.86 -11.24 -17.39
C ASN A 134 -8.43 -10.93 -16.94
N ALA A 135 -8.17 -11.14 -15.64
CA ALA A 135 -6.85 -10.94 -15.05
C ALA A 135 -5.77 -11.83 -15.67
N ALA A 136 -6.13 -13.00 -16.21
CA ALA A 136 -5.19 -13.96 -16.78
C ALA A 136 -4.67 -13.57 -18.17
N ASP A 137 -5.39 -12.75 -18.92
CA ASP A 137 -5.14 -12.51 -20.35
C ASP A 137 -3.97 -11.53 -20.60
N ALA A 138 -3.67 -10.67 -19.63
CA ALA A 138 -2.56 -9.73 -19.73
C ALA A 138 -1.27 -10.30 -19.13
N ARG A 139 -0.13 -10.04 -19.79
CA ARG A 139 1.19 -10.41 -19.25
C ARG A 139 1.49 -9.60 -17.98
N PRO A 140 1.87 -10.24 -16.86
CA PRO A 140 2.26 -9.51 -15.65
C PRO A 140 3.44 -8.60 -15.94
N ILE A 141 3.42 -7.40 -15.35
CA ILE A 141 4.45 -6.35 -15.40
C ILE A 141 4.62 -5.72 -16.80
N ALA A 142 4.53 -6.52 -17.88
CA ALA A 142 4.65 -6.09 -19.27
C ALA A 142 3.29 -5.74 -19.89
N ASN A 143 2.42 -5.06 -19.14
CA ASN A 143 1.15 -4.54 -19.62
C ASN A 143 1.12 -3.00 -19.60
N SER A 144 0.36 -2.41 -20.51
CA SER A 144 0.27 -0.95 -20.66
C SER A 144 -0.24 -0.28 -19.39
N GLN A 145 -1.19 -0.88 -18.67
CA GLN A 145 -1.75 -0.34 -17.44
C GLN A 145 -0.66 -0.10 -16.37
N PHE A 146 0.23 -1.06 -16.14
CA PHE A 146 1.30 -0.92 -15.15
C PHE A 146 2.43 -0.02 -15.61
N ILE A 147 2.83 -0.13 -16.88
CA ILE A 147 3.87 0.72 -17.47
C ILE A 147 3.46 2.19 -17.36
N ILE A 148 2.23 2.53 -17.76
CA ILE A 148 1.73 3.91 -17.67
C ILE A 148 1.63 4.36 -16.21
N ALA A 149 1.26 3.49 -15.28
CA ALA A 149 1.27 3.82 -13.85
C ALA A 149 2.66 4.23 -13.36
N ILE A 150 3.69 3.46 -13.73
CA ILE A 150 5.09 3.77 -13.41
C ILE A 150 5.50 5.10 -14.04
N VAL A 151 5.16 5.32 -15.32
CA VAL A 151 5.48 6.59 -16.01
C VAL A 151 4.85 7.78 -15.28
N VAL A 152 3.58 7.69 -14.90
CA VAL A 152 2.89 8.75 -14.15
C VAL A 152 3.49 8.92 -12.73
N ALA A 153 3.82 7.83 -12.04
CA ALA A 153 4.47 7.90 -10.73
C ALA A 153 5.86 8.56 -10.79
N ILE A 154 6.69 8.18 -11.77
CA ILE A 154 7.99 8.80 -12.02
C ILE A 154 7.81 10.28 -12.37
N ALA A 155 6.83 10.60 -13.21
CA ALA A 155 6.50 11.98 -13.56
C ALA A 155 6.22 12.82 -12.30
N ILE A 156 5.38 12.33 -11.39
CA ILE A 156 5.07 13.02 -10.14
C ILE A 156 6.31 13.14 -9.24
N ALA A 157 7.08 12.06 -9.09
CA ALA A 157 8.26 12.01 -8.23
C ALA A 157 9.38 12.97 -8.68
N LEU A 158 9.49 13.23 -9.99
CA LEU A 158 10.50 14.11 -10.57
C LEU A 158 10.14 15.60 -10.50
N ILE A 159 8.86 15.98 -10.44
CA ILE A 159 8.41 17.39 -10.39
C ILE A 159 9.16 18.22 -9.33
N PRO A 160 9.29 17.76 -8.06
CA PRO A 160 10.00 18.48 -7.02
C PRO A 160 11.49 18.75 -7.28
N TRP A 161 12.11 17.99 -8.18
CA TRP A 161 13.54 18.11 -8.48
C TRP A 161 13.83 19.13 -9.58
N ILE A 162 12.79 19.69 -10.20
CA ILE A 162 12.91 20.75 -11.18
C ILE A 162 13.04 22.08 -10.44
N PRO A 163 14.13 22.85 -10.62
CA PRO A 163 14.33 24.13 -9.95
C PRO A 163 13.15 25.07 -10.19
N ALA A 164 12.53 25.60 -9.13
CA ALA A 164 11.51 26.61 -9.26
C ALA A 164 12.12 28.02 -9.35
N ARG A 165 11.85 28.73 -10.45
CA ARG A 165 11.87 30.21 -10.45
C ARG A 165 10.61 30.74 -9.75
N GLU A 166 10.55 32.04 -9.50
CA GLU A 166 9.41 32.74 -8.88
C GLU A 166 8.06 32.21 -9.42
N SER A 167 7.45 31.28 -8.67
CA SER A 167 6.22 30.59 -9.02
C SER A 167 5.46 30.33 -7.73
N LYS A 168 4.14 30.33 -7.83
CA LYS A 168 3.24 29.98 -6.72
C LYS A 168 3.51 28.57 -6.18
N TRP A 169 4.12 27.72 -6.99
CA TRP A 169 4.44 26.32 -6.69
C TRP A 169 5.88 26.09 -6.22
N LYS A 170 6.61 27.14 -5.83
CA LYS A 170 7.99 27.02 -5.30
C LYS A 170 8.09 26.01 -4.14
N TRP A 171 7.05 25.93 -3.31
CA TRP A 171 6.95 25.00 -2.20
C TRP A 171 7.10 23.52 -2.62
N LEU A 172 6.70 23.14 -3.85
CA LEU A 172 6.88 21.78 -4.38
C LEU A 172 8.35 21.41 -4.52
N SER A 173 9.21 22.37 -4.85
CA SER A 173 10.66 22.14 -5.02
C SER A 173 11.44 22.14 -3.70
N ASP A 174 10.85 22.72 -2.65
CA ASP A 174 11.39 22.70 -1.30
C ASP A 174 11.34 21.29 -0.72
N ARG A 175 12.20 21.02 0.29
CA ARG A 175 12.17 19.74 1.03
C ARG A 175 10.78 19.39 1.59
N ARG A 176 9.94 20.39 1.86
CA ARG A 176 8.57 20.23 2.35
C ARG A 176 7.61 19.70 1.28
N GLY A 177 7.74 20.14 0.03
CA GLY A 177 6.88 19.69 -1.08
C GLY A 177 7.33 18.41 -1.77
N ARG A 178 8.58 17.99 -1.60
CA ARG A 178 9.10 16.70 -2.11
C ARG A 178 8.35 15.50 -1.55
N LEU A 179 8.07 15.51 -0.24
CA LEU A 179 7.54 14.34 0.46
C LEU A 179 6.11 13.98 0.00
N PRO A 180 5.16 14.93 -0.12
CA PRO A 180 3.83 14.64 -0.66
C PRO A 180 3.87 14.08 -2.08
N ALA A 181 4.73 14.61 -2.96
CA ALA A 181 4.87 14.13 -4.33
C ALA A 181 5.42 12.69 -4.39
N ILE A 182 6.49 12.39 -3.64
CA ILE A 182 7.02 11.03 -3.54
C ILE A 182 5.97 10.07 -2.96
N THR A 183 5.23 10.51 -1.94
CA THR A 183 4.16 9.72 -1.32
C THR A 183 3.06 9.40 -2.33
N LEU A 184 2.59 10.40 -3.10
CA LEU A 184 1.58 10.21 -4.15
C LEU A 184 2.06 9.26 -5.25
N ALA A 185 3.31 9.42 -5.70
CA ALA A 185 3.93 8.53 -6.67
C ALA A 185 3.99 7.08 -6.16
N MET A 186 4.40 6.89 -4.90
CA MET A 186 4.40 5.56 -4.28
C MET A 186 2.99 4.99 -4.14
N LEU A 187 1.99 5.77 -3.75
CA LEU A 187 0.60 5.32 -3.66
C LEU A 187 0.08 4.82 -5.01
N LEU A 188 0.40 5.51 -6.11
CA LEU A 188 0.06 5.03 -7.46
C LEU A 188 0.72 3.69 -7.78
N ILE A 189 2.00 3.53 -7.45
CA ILE A 189 2.72 2.25 -7.62
C ILE A 189 2.06 1.16 -6.78
N VAL A 190 1.61 1.47 -5.56
CA VAL A 190 0.92 0.50 -4.69
C VAL A 190 -0.42 0.06 -5.29
N VAL A 191 -1.21 0.99 -5.81
CA VAL A 191 -2.47 0.66 -6.49
C VAL A 191 -2.19 -0.18 -7.74
N ALA A 192 -1.22 0.21 -8.57
CA ALA A 192 -0.82 -0.53 -9.76
C ALA A 192 -0.26 -1.93 -9.45
N GLY A 193 0.53 -2.07 -8.38
CA GLY A 193 1.06 -3.37 -7.95
C GLY A 193 -0.03 -4.30 -7.41
N SER A 194 -1.09 -3.76 -6.80
CA SER A 194 -2.27 -4.56 -6.41
C SER A 194 -2.90 -5.23 -7.63
N PHE A 195 -2.93 -4.52 -8.75
CA PHE A 195 -3.43 -5.05 -10.02
C PHE A 195 -2.53 -6.14 -10.58
N GLU A 196 -1.20 -6.01 -10.47
CA GLU A 196 -0.28 -7.08 -10.87
C GLU A 196 -0.42 -8.33 -10.02
N ILE A 197 -0.62 -8.19 -8.72
CA ILE A 197 -0.79 -9.33 -7.81
C ILE A 197 -1.99 -10.16 -8.20
N GLU A 198 -3.12 -9.51 -8.48
CA GLU A 198 -4.33 -10.16 -8.97
C GLU A 198 -4.07 -10.94 -10.27
N ARG A 199 -3.34 -10.36 -11.23
CA ARG A 199 -2.99 -11.05 -12.48
C ARG A 199 -2.06 -12.23 -12.28
N ILE A 200 -1.01 -12.07 -11.48
CA ILE A 200 -0.05 -13.15 -11.17
C ILE A 200 -0.79 -14.32 -10.51
N ILE A 201 -1.66 -14.03 -9.54
CA ILE A 201 -2.42 -15.06 -8.82
C ILE A 201 -3.48 -15.70 -9.73
N GLY A 202 -4.17 -14.92 -10.57
CA GLY A 202 -5.10 -15.43 -11.56
C GLY A 202 -4.43 -16.39 -12.56
N GLN A 203 -3.23 -16.06 -13.03
CA GLN A 203 -2.45 -16.95 -13.90
C GLN A 203 -2.00 -18.22 -13.20
N MET A 204 -1.53 -18.13 -11.95
CA MET A 204 -1.19 -19.30 -11.15
C MET A 204 -2.40 -20.21 -10.93
N ASN A 205 -3.59 -19.62 -10.72
CA ASN A 205 -4.84 -20.37 -10.61
C ASN A 205 -5.19 -21.11 -11.89
N GLY A 206 -5.10 -20.43 -13.05
CA GLY A 206 -5.34 -21.05 -14.36
C GLY A 206 -4.38 -22.19 -14.70
N GLN A 207 -3.19 -22.19 -14.10
CA GLN A 207 -2.18 -23.26 -14.23
C GLN A 207 -2.33 -24.37 -13.16
N GLY A 208 -3.31 -24.28 -12.25
CA GLY A 208 -3.48 -25.23 -11.15
C GLY A 208 -2.33 -25.22 -10.13
N ARG A 209 -1.61 -24.10 -10.00
CA ARG A 209 -0.42 -23.96 -9.14
C ARG A 209 -0.71 -23.38 -7.75
N LEU A 210 -1.94 -22.96 -7.47
CA LEU A 210 -2.29 -22.42 -6.16
C LEU A 210 -2.52 -23.54 -5.14
N GLY A 211 -1.87 -23.42 -3.98
CA GLY A 211 -2.14 -24.28 -2.83
C GLY A 211 -3.40 -23.90 -2.05
N TRP A 212 -3.94 -22.70 -2.29
CA TRP A 212 -5.10 -22.11 -1.61
C TRP A 212 -6.17 -21.68 -2.60
N SER A 213 -7.36 -21.35 -2.09
CA SER A 213 -8.37 -20.70 -2.92
C SER A 213 -7.81 -19.43 -3.58
N LEU A 214 -8.38 -19.09 -4.74
CA LEU A 214 -8.04 -17.86 -5.47
C LEU A 214 -8.20 -16.62 -4.57
N ALA A 215 -9.29 -16.58 -3.80
CA ALA A 215 -9.60 -15.48 -2.89
C ALA A 215 -8.56 -15.34 -1.78
N HIS A 216 -8.21 -16.44 -1.11
CA HIS A 216 -7.22 -16.45 -0.03
C HIS A 216 -5.84 -16.01 -0.55
N SER A 217 -5.38 -16.60 -1.65
CA SER A 217 -4.09 -16.24 -2.26
C SER A 217 -4.02 -14.74 -2.58
N THR A 218 -5.10 -14.20 -3.14
CA THR A 218 -5.21 -12.77 -3.49
C THR A 218 -5.13 -11.88 -2.26
N GLN A 219 -5.82 -12.26 -1.18
CA GLN A 219 -5.81 -11.50 0.07
C GLN A 219 -4.43 -11.47 0.73
N VAL A 220 -3.72 -12.61 0.76
CA VAL A 220 -2.33 -12.69 1.25
C VAL A 220 -1.42 -11.78 0.43
N GLY A 221 -1.54 -11.83 -0.89
CA GLY A 221 -0.78 -10.96 -1.80
C GLY A 221 -1.02 -9.48 -1.52
N PHE A 222 -2.29 -9.07 -1.34
CA PHE A 222 -2.64 -7.70 -1.02
C PHE A 222 -2.12 -7.26 0.34
N THR A 223 -2.25 -8.08 1.38
CA THR A 223 -1.75 -7.74 2.71
C THR A 223 -0.24 -7.51 2.66
N VAL A 224 0.53 -8.46 2.09
CA VAL A 224 2.00 -8.36 1.97
C VAL A 224 2.40 -7.10 1.18
N TRP A 225 1.74 -6.82 0.06
CA TRP A 225 2.09 -5.68 -0.77
C TRP A 225 1.83 -4.34 -0.09
N TRP A 226 0.63 -4.16 0.48
CA TRP A 226 0.26 -2.91 1.14
C TRP A 226 1.07 -2.67 2.41
N ILE A 227 1.36 -3.72 3.18
CA ILE A 227 2.13 -3.58 4.42
C ILE A 227 3.61 -3.28 4.13
N VAL A 228 4.22 -3.93 3.14
CA VAL A 228 5.60 -3.65 2.70
C VAL A 228 5.70 -2.22 2.19
N ALA A 229 4.72 -1.79 1.38
CA ALA A 229 4.70 -0.43 0.88
C ALA A 229 4.55 0.62 2.00
N CYS A 230 3.67 0.40 2.97
CA CYS A 230 3.52 1.30 4.11
C CYS A 230 4.79 1.35 4.97
N GLY A 231 5.41 0.19 5.23
CA GLY A 231 6.69 0.11 5.95
C GLY A 231 7.84 0.79 5.18
N GLY A 232 7.90 0.61 3.87
CA GLY A 232 8.86 1.25 2.97
C GLY A 232 8.68 2.76 2.90
N MET A 233 7.43 3.26 2.82
CA MET A 233 7.12 4.69 2.91
C MET A 233 7.58 5.24 4.27
N LEU A 234 7.23 4.57 5.37
CA LEU A 234 7.66 4.98 6.71
C LEU A 234 9.18 5.03 6.83
N GLY A 235 9.90 4.05 6.27
CA GLY A 235 11.36 3.99 6.23
C GLY A 235 12.00 5.06 5.34
N LEU A 236 11.46 5.32 4.15
CA LEU A 236 11.94 6.41 3.28
C LEU A 236 11.77 7.75 3.95
N MET A 237 10.63 7.95 4.60
CA MET A 237 10.41 9.17 5.35
C MET A 237 11.45 9.32 6.48
N ARG A 238 11.89 8.23 7.15
CA ARG A 238 13.03 8.27 8.11
C ARG A 238 14.29 8.81 7.50
N ALA A 239 14.60 8.36 6.28
CA ALA A 239 15.79 8.82 5.58
C ALA A 239 15.72 10.32 5.24
N PHE A 240 14.54 10.87 4.96
CA PHE A 240 14.35 12.27 4.55
C PHE A 240 14.22 13.29 5.71
N ASP A 241 14.18 12.85 6.97
CA ASP A 241 13.86 13.72 8.14
C ASP A 241 15.00 13.96 9.12
N GLN A 242 16.25 13.92 8.66
CA GLN A 242 17.41 14.14 9.53
C GLN A 242 17.66 15.62 9.89
N SER A 243 16.65 16.49 9.89
CA SER A 243 16.80 17.93 10.20
C SER A 243 16.22 18.25 11.58
N PRO A 244 17.05 18.45 12.61
CA PRO A 244 16.58 18.73 13.97
C PRO A 244 15.91 20.11 14.07
N GLY A 245 14.68 20.16 14.59
CA GLY A 245 14.06 21.39 15.11
C GLY A 245 12.81 21.92 14.40
N GLU A 246 12.46 21.44 13.20
CA GLU A 246 11.20 21.83 12.55
C GLU A 246 10.09 20.82 12.85
N VAL A 247 9.01 21.28 13.49
CA VAL A 247 7.80 20.47 13.70
C VAL A 247 7.19 20.16 12.35
N ARG A 248 7.43 18.93 11.87
CA ARG A 248 7.02 18.46 10.55
C ARG A 248 5.64 17.80 10.67
N TYR A 249 4.63 18.33 9.97
CA TYR A 249 3.32 17.68 9.86
C TYR A 249 3.48 16.35 9.14
N TRP A 250 3.68 15.31 9.93
CA TRP A 250 3.92 13.96 9.46
C TRP A 250 2.61 13.33 8.99
N PRO A 251 2.62 12.47 7.96
CA PRO A 251 1.45 11.66 7.61
C PRO A 251 1.15 10.63 8.72
N ILE A 252 0.43 11.07 9.77
CA ILE A 252 -0.11 10.25 10.87
C ILE A 252 -0.98 9.09 10.33
N TRP A 253 -1.43 9.21 9.08
CA TRP A 253 -2.21 8.20 8.39
C TRP A 253 -1.41 6.96 7.99
N ILE A 254 -0.11 7.03 7.66
CA ILE A 254 0.66 5.81 7.27
C ILE A 254 0.70 4.80 8.40
N PRO A 255 1.06 5.21 9.63
CA PRO A 255 1.06 4.27 10.72
C PRO A 255 -0.35 3.79 11.14
N THR A 256 -1.36 4.64 10.97
CA THR A 256 -2.76 4.23 11.12
C THR A 256 -3.14 3.16 10.09
N LEU A 257 -2.68 3.31 8.85
CA LEU A 257 -2.90 2.36 7.77
C LEU A 257 -2.22 1.01 8.06
N ILE A 258 -0.98 1.00 8.57
CA ILE A 258 -0.31 -0.22 9.05
C ILE A 258 -1.20 -0.98 10.06
N ARG A 259 -1.78 -0.26 11.02
CA ARG A 259 -2.65 -0.86 12.04
C ARG A 259 -3.96 -1.38 11.45
N LEU A 260 -4.56 -0.66 10.50
CA LEU A 260 -5.78 -1.09 9.80
C LEU A 260 -5.52 -2.34 8.96
N ILE A 261 -4.39 -2.40 8.26
CA ILE A 261 -3.98 -3.60 7.51
C ILE A 261 -3.74 -4.77 8.46
N ALA A 262 -3.10 -4.55 9.61
CA ALA A 262 -2.92 -5.60 10.62
C ALA A 262 -4.26 -6.11 11.19
N ILE A 263 -5.23 -5.22 11.43
CA ILE A 263 -6.59 -5.61 11.85
C ILE A 263 -7.28 -6.42 10.74
N LYS A 264 -7.21 -5.97 9.48
CA LYS A 264 -7.72 -6.72 8.33
C LYS A 264 -7.09 -8.11 8.27
N TYR A 265 -5.77 -8.20 8.41
CA TYR A 265 -5.02 -9.46 8.42
C TYR A 265 -5.55 -10.42 9.49
N LEU A 266 -5.74 -9.95 10.71
CA LEU A 266 -6.26 -10.77 11.80
C LEU A 266 -7.68 -11.29 11.51
N ILE A 267 -8.56 -10.44 10.98
CA ILE A 267 -9.97 -10.79 10.76
C ILE A 267 -10.15 -11.66 9.51
N VAL A 268 -9.55 -11.25 8.40
CA VAL A 268 -9.77 -11.84 7.08
C VAL A 268 -8.80 -12.99 6.86
N ASP A 269 -7.51 -12.72 6.88
CA ASP A 269 -6.48 -13.68 6.47
C ASP A 269 -6.27 -14.76 7.54
N VAL A 270 -6.29 -14.40 8.82
CA VAL A 270 -6.12 -15.37 9.92
C VAL A 270 -7.44 -16.03 10.32
N LEU A 271 -8.45 -15.25 10.72
CA LEU A 271 -9.67 -15.85 11.29
C LEU A 271 -10.61 -16.41 10.21
N TYR A 272 -10.92 -15.65 9.16
CA TYR A 272 -11.82 -16.14 8.12
C TYR A 272 -11.13 -17.24 7.29
N PHE A 273 -10.02 -16.96 6.63
CA PHE A 273 -9.37 -17.97 5.78
C PHE A 273 -8.69 -19.08 6.58
N GLY A 274 -8.10 -18.80 7.74
CA GLY A 274 -7.49 -19.86 8.56
C GLY A 274 -8.50 -20.88 9.11
N VAL A 275 -9.77 -20.49 9.30
CA VAL A 275 -10.84 -21.41 9.74
C VAL A 275 -11.53 -22.09 8.56
N PHE A 276 -11.83 -21.35 7.49
CA PHE A 276 -12.68 -21.85 6.39
C PHE A 276 -11.91 -22.40 5.20
N ASP A 277 -10.66 -21.97 4.97
CA ASP A 277 -9.85 -22.37 3.83
C ASP A 277 -8.57 -23.05 4.33
N ASN A 278 -8.71 -24.31 4.78
CA ASN A 278 -7.63 -25.08 5.38
C ASN A 278 -6.83 -25.88 4.33
N PRO A 279 -5.59 -25.48 4.01
CA PRO A 279 -4.83 -26.11 2.96
C PRO A 279 -3.85 -27.09 3.57
N ALA A 280 -4.28 -28.35 3.63
CA ALA A 280 -3.61 -29.44 4.31
C ALA A 280 -2.25 -29.86 3.69
N SER A 281 -1.85 -29.29 2.55
CA SER A 281 -0.73 -29.79 1.72
C SER A 281 0.55 -28.96 1.73
N MET A 282 0.62 -27.86 2.50
CA MET A 282 1.80 -26.98 2.51
C MET A 282 2.84 -27.40 3.56
N ILE A 283 4.12 -27.14 3.28
CA ILE A 283 5.21 -27.33 4.23
C ILE A 283 4.95 -26.46 5.46
N VAL A 284 4.86 -27.11 6.61
CA VAL A 284 4.68 -26.50 7.92
C VAL A 284 5.84 -25.53 8.20
N ILE A 285 5.54 -24.37 8.80
CA ILE A 285 6.46 -23.24 9.11
C ILE A 285 6.96 -22.47 7.89
N PHE A 286 7.22 -23.12 6.76
CA PHE A 286 7.64 -22.48 5.51
C PHE A 286 6.47 -22.36 4.52
N ASN A 287 5.45 -21.62 4.93
CA ASN A 287 4.29 -21.30 4.10
C ASN A 287 4.07 -19.78 3.99
N PRO A 288 3.33 -19.31 2.96
CA PRO A 288 3.13 -17.88 2.78
C PRO A 288 2.36 -17.19 3.92
N SER A 289 1.58 -17.90 4.74
CA SER A 289 0.83 -17.32 5.87
C SER A 289 1.79 -16.93 7.00
N VAL A 290 2.83 -17.74 7.23
CA VAL A 290 3.91 -17.40 8.17
C VAL A 290 4.72 -16.21 7.63
N GLY A 291 5.03 -16.22 6.33
CA GLY A 291 5.69 -15.09 5.67
C GLY A 291 4.90 -13.79 5.84
N GLU A 292 3.60 -13.82 5.59
CA GLU A 292 2.69 -12.68 5.78
C GLU A 292 2.67 -12.19 7.23
N ALA A 293 2.53 -13.10 8.20
CA ALA A 293 2.57 -12.78 9.63
C ALA A 293 3.86 -12.03 10.01
N LEU A 294 5.01 -12.51 9.52
CA LEU A 294 6.31 -11.90 9.78
C LEU A 294 6.40 -10.48 9.22
N VAL A 295 5.93 -10.26 7.99
CA VAL A 295 5.95 -8.92 7.38
C VAL A 295 5.03 -7.96 8.16
N VAL A 296 3.84 -8.41 8.58
CA VAL A 296 2.95 -7.62 9.44
C VAL A 296 3.62 -7.27 10.78
N LEU A 297 4.27 -8.25 11.42
CA LEU A 297 5.01 -8.02 12.66
C LEU A 297 6.14 -7.01 12.47
N ILE A 298 6.94 -7.13 11.40
CA ILE A 298 8.02 -6.18 11.09
C ILE A 298 7.46 -4.77 10.94
N ALA A 299 6.36 -4.59 10.21
CA ALA A 299 5.74 -3.28 10.02
C ALA A 299 5.18 -2.69 11.34
N LEU A 300 4.59 -3.51 12.21
CA LEU A 300 4.15 -3.09 13.54
C LEU A 300 5.34 -2.76 14.46
N MET A 301 6.48 -3.45 14.35
CA MET A 301 7.68 -3.12 15.11
C MET A 301 8.31 -1.80 14.63
N LEU A 302 8.34 -1.57 13.32
CA LEU A 302 8.69 -0.26 12.77
C LEU A 302 7.74 0.83 13.29
N ASP A 303 6.46 0.51 13.51
CA ASP A 303 5.51 1.47 14.09
C ASP A 303 5.84 1.89 15.54
N VAL A 304 6.45 0.99 16.30
CA VAL A 304 6.77 1.16 17.73
C VAL A 304 8.07 1.94 17.96
N THR A 305 9.04 1.84 17.04
CA THR A 305 10.36 2.48 17.21
C THR A 305 10.24 4.00 17.24
N ASP A 306 10.87 4.63 18.25
CA ASP A 306 10.87 6.08 18.44
C ASP A 306 11.57 6.82 17.31
N TRP A 307 11.17 8.07 17.12
CA TRP A 307 11.71 8.96 16.10
C TRP A 307 12.58 10.06 16.70
N PRO A 308 13.80 10.28 16.22
CA PRO A 308 14.58 11.45 16.59
C PRO A 308 13.90 12.72 16.04
N GLY A 309 13.24 13.49 16.90
CA GLY A 309 12.55 14.74 16.54
C GLY A 309 11.05 14.80 16.85
N THR A 310 10.42 13.70 17.29
CA THR A 310 8.99 13.71 17.70
C THR A 310 8.75 14.24 19.11
N ALA A 311 9.72 14.94 19.70
CA ALA A 311 9.61 15.52 21.05
C ALA A 311 8.42 16.49 21.21
N VAL A 312 7.86 16.99 20.10
CA VAL A 312 6.75 17.94 20.06
C VAL A 312 5.40 17.30 19.70
N ILE A 313 5.38 16.04 19.24
CA ILE A 313 4.11 15.31 18.98
C ILE A 313 3.68 14.64 20.29
N PRO A 314 2.40 14.72 20.71
CA PRO A 314 1.93 13.99 21.88
C PRO A 314 2.35 12.52 21.76
N ALA A 315 2.99 12.01 22.81
CA ALA A 315 3.63 10.70 22.84
C ALA A 315 2.73 9.66 22.18
N ARG A 316 3.14 9.21 20.99
CA ARG A 316 2.35 8.28 20.21
C ARG A 316 2.27 6.97 20.97
N SER A 317 1.04 6.58 21.34
CA SER A 317 0.85 5.36 22.13
C SER A 317 1.34 4.13 21.35
N LYS A 318 2.43 3.54 21.84
CA LYS A 318 3.00 2.27 21.37
C LYS A 318 2.10 1.08 21.70
N THR A 319 1.12 1.29 22.58
CA THR A 319 0.22 0.24 23.07
C THR A 319 -0.52 -0.46 21.93
N VAL A 320 -1.16 0.29 21.03
CA VAL A 320 -1.97 -0.31 19.95
C VAL A 320 -1.15 -1.24 19.06
N PRO A 321 -0.01 -0.81 18.46
CA PRO A 321 0.77 -1.70 17.62
C PRO A 321 1.39 -2.87 18.39
N LEU A 322 1.74 -2.70 19.67
CA LEU A 322 2.22 -3.80 20.52
C LEU A 322 1.13 -4.83 20.79
N LEU A 323 -0.10 -4.41 21.08
CA LEU A 323 -1.23 -5.32 21.27
C LEU A 323 -1.59 -6.04 19.97
N LEU A 324 -1.59 -5.35 18.84
CA LEU A 324 -1.78 -5.98 17.53
C LEU A 324 -0.68 -7.01 17.24
N ALA A 325 0.59 -6.71 17.55
CA ALA A 325 1.66 -7.67 17.37
C ALA A 325 1.48 -8.90 18.28
N ALA A 326 1.07 -8.71 19.53
CA ALA A 326 0.78 -9.81 20.45
C ALA A 326 -0.40 -10.66 19.95
N LEU A 327 -1.45 -10.05 19.39
CA LEU A 327 -2.58 -10.73 18.74
C LEU A 327 -2.14 -11.50 17.50
N VAL A 328 -1.27 -10.94 16.65
CA VAL A 328 -0.72 -11.62 15.47
C VAL A 328 0.07 -12.85 15.88
N VAL A 329 0.99 -12.73 16.85
CA VAL A 329 1.72 -13.88 17.38
C VAL A 329 0.74 -14.93 17.91
N TRP A 330 -0.19 -14.54 18.78
CA TRP A 330 -1.13 -15.47 19.38
C TRP A 330 -2.00 -16.21 18.34
N LEU A 331 -2.67 -15.48 17.44
CA LEU A 331 -3.67 -16.05 16.54
C LEU A 331 -3.02 -16.75 15.34
N ALA A 332 -2.08 -16.11 14.64
CA ALA A 332 -1.43 -16.72 13.49
C ALA A 332 -0.60 -17.95 13.90
N GLY A 333 0.08 -17.87 15.05
CA GLY A 333 0.80 -19.02 15.59
C GLY A 333 -0.13 -20.15 16.03
N SER A 334 -1.34 -19.85 16.53
CA SER A 334 -2.31 -20.91 16.85
C SER A 334 -2.73 -21.71 15.62
N ILE A 335 -3.00 -21.03 14.50
CA ILE A 335 -3.31 -21.70 13.22
C ILE A 335 -2.14 -22.58 12.77
N GLU A 336 -0.91 -22.07 12.87
CA GLU A 336 0.26 -22.84 12.46
C GLU A 336 0.53 -24.03 13.39
N ILE A 337 0.31 -23.91 14.70
CA ILE A 337 0.42 -25.05 15.64
C ILE A 337 -0.61 -26.13 15.31
N ILE A 338 -1.87 -25.78 15.06
CA ILE A 338 -2.91 -26.74 14.66
C ILE A 338 -2.49 -27.47 13.39
N ARG A 339 -2.01 -26.73 12.38
CA ARG A 339 -1.54 -27.29 11.10
C ARG A 339 -0.34 -28.21 11.31
N SER A 340 0.65 -27.75 12.07
CA SER A 340 1.89 -28.49 12.36
C SER A 340 1.60 -29.83 13.01
N VAL A 341 0.79 -29.81 14.08
CA VAL A 341 0.47 -31.00 14.86
C VAL A 341 -0.42 -31.94 14.06
N GLY A 342 -1.39 -31.41 13.31
CA GLY A 342 -2.26 -32.21 12.44
C GLY A 342 -1.48 -32.95 11.35
N VAL A 343 -0.57 -32.27 10.66
CA VAL A 343 0.26 -32.87 9.59
C VAL A 343 1.26 -33.87 10.16
N ALA A 344 1.99 -33.49 11.22
CA ALA A 344 3.01 -34.35 11.82
C ALA A 344 2.43 -35.48 12.70
N ARG A 345 1.11 -35.45 12.97
CA ARG A 345 0.38 -36.36 13.86
C ARG A 345 1.01 -36.46 15.26
N LEU A 346 1.53 -35.33 15.75
CA LEU A 346 2.26 -35.24 17.02
C LEU A 346 1.31 -34.97 18.19
N GLY A 347 0.60 -36.00 18.65
CA GLY A 347 -0.27 -35.90 19.84
C GLY A 347 -1.53 -35.06 19.62
N SER A 348 -2.09 -34.51 20.70
CA SER A 348 -3.34 -33.74 20.66
C SER A 348 -3.10 -32.29 20.21
N PRO A 349 -3.77 -31.80 19.14
CA PRO A 349 -3.75 -30.38 18.76
C PRO A 349 -4.23 -29.46 19.90
N SER A 350 -5.23 -29.89 20.68
CA SER A 350 -5.76 -29.05 21.77
C SER A 350 -4.73 -28.85 22.87
N ALA A 351 -4.06 -29.91 23.31
CA ALA A 351 -3.01 -29.81 24.33
C ALA A 351 -1.83 -28.95 23.84
N SER A 352 -1.42 -29.11 22.58
CA SER A 352 -0.34 -28.33 21.97
C SER A 352 -0.67 -26.84 21.90
N LEU A 353 -1.92 -26.48 21.60
CA LEU A 353 -2.40 -25.11 21.65
C LEU A 353 -2.33 -24.51 23.06
N SER A 354 -2.66 -25.29 24.09
CA SER A 354 -2.60 -24.82 25.49
C SER A 354 -1.17 -24.55 25.93
N VAL A 355 -0.22 -25.40 25.52
CA VAL A 355 1.21 -25.14 25.74
C VAL A 355 1.65 -23.87 25.02
N TYR A 356 1.28 -23.74 23.73
CA TYR A 356 1.60 -22.56 22.94
C TYR A 356 1.05 -21.26 23.56
N TRP A 357 -0.23 -21.23 23.93
CA TRP A 357 -0.85 -20.06 24.57
C TRP A 357 -0.19 -19.73 25.91
N SER A 358 0.21 -20.73 26.70
CA SER A 358 0.95 -20.49 27.94
C SER A 358 2.29 -19.79 27.68
N VAL A 359 3.05 -20.24 26.69
CA VAL A 359 4.33 -19.63 26.30
C VAL A 359 4.12 -18.18 25.82
N VAL A 360 3.14 -17.94 24.95
CA VAL A 360 2.81 -16.60 24.46
C VAL A 360 2.37 -15.68 25.60
N ALA A 361 1.55 -16.18 26.52
CA ALA A 361 1.10 -15.41 27.68
C ALA A 361 2.25 -14.99 28.59
N ILE A 362 3.15 -15.92 28.93
CA ILE A 362 4.36 -15.63 29.72
C ILE A 362 5.24 -14.62 28.99
N ALA A 363 5.50 -14.82 27.70
CA ALA A 363 6.29 -13.90 26.89
C ALA A 363 5.67 -12.49 26.81
N ALA A 364 4.35 -12.38 26.71
CA ALA A 364 3.62 -11.11 26.70
C ALA A 364 3.72 -10.39 28.07
N VAL A 365 3.56 -11.10 29.19
CA VAL A 365 3.76 -10.52 30.53
C VAL A 365 5.20 -10.01 30.69
N MET A 366 6.19 -10.83 30.35
CA MET A 366 7.61 -10.51 30.46
C MET A 366 7.98 -9.30 29.60
N SER A 367 7.61 -9.32 28.32
CA SER A 367 7.86 -8.20 27.40
C SER A 367 7.15 -6.92 27.87
N GLY A 368 5.92 -7.02 28.37
CA GLY A 368 5.17 -5.89 28.93
C GLY A 368 5.86 -5.25 30.14
N PHE A 369 6.58 -6.01 30.97
CA PHE A 369 7.43 -5.47 32.02
C PHE A 369 8.68 -4.79 31.46
N VAL A 370 9.39 -5.45 30.53
CA VAL A 370 10.63 -4.92 29.90
C VAL A 370 10.37 -3.59 29.19
N ILE A 371 9.29 -3.49 28.41
CA ILE A 371 8.93 -2.28 27.66
C ILE A 371 8.06 -1.32 28.48
N ARG A 372 7.81 -1.63 29.76
CA ARG A 372 6.98 -0.85 30.70
C ARG A 372 5.58 -0.49 30.16
N ASN A 373 4.94 -1.40 29.41
CA ASN A 373 3.60 -1.21 28.85
C ASN A 373 2.55 -2.04 29.60
N ALA A 374 1.72 -1.35 30.41
CA ALA A 374 0.73 -2.03 31.26
C ALA A 374 -0.32 -2.84 30.46
N PRO A 375 -0.91 -2.32 29.37
CA PRO A 375 -1.84 -3.09 28.55
C PRO A 375 -1.27 -4.40 27.99
N VAL A 376 -0.01 -4.44 27.55
CA VAL A 376 0.63 -5.68 27.07
C VAL A 376 0.74 -6.72 28.19
N ARG A 377 1.01 -6.28 29.43
CA ARG A 377 0.99 -7.17 30.61
C ARG A 377 -0.40 -7.73 30.87
N PHE A 378 -1.43 -6.88 30.81
CA PHE A 378 -2.82 -7.32 31.01
C PHE A 378 -3.30 -8.25 29.92
N PHE A 379 -2.87 -8.04 28.67
CA PHE A 379 -3.10 -9.00 27.59
C PHE A 379 -2.49 -10.36 27.93
N GLY A 380 -1.23 -10.40 28.35
CA GLY A 380 -0.57 -11.64 28.77
C GLY A 380 -1.26 -12.33 29.94
N LEU A 381 -1.65 -11.58 30.99
CA LEU A 381 -2.40 -12.12 32.13
C LEU A 381 -3.78 -12.65 31.73
N GLY A 382 -4.49 -11.94 30.87
CA GLY A 382 -5.79 -12.35 30.33
C GLY A 382 -5.67 -13.64 29.50
N LEU A 383 -4.66 -13.71 28.62
CA LEU A 383 -4.37 -14.91 27.84
C LEU A 383 -3.98 -16.09 28.73
N PHE A 384 -3.20 -15.86 29.79
CA PHE A 384 -2.83 -16.88 30.76
C PHE A 384 -4.07 -17.44 31.48
N ALA A 385 -4.94 -16.55 31.98
CA ALA A 385 -6.19 -16.94 32.63
C ALA A 385 -7.12 -17.72 31.67
N LEU A 386 -7.25 -17.25 30.42
CA LEU A 386 -7.98 -17.95 29.36
C LEU A 386 -7.41 -19.35 29.11
N THR A 387 -6.09 -19.49 29.07
CA THR A 387 -5.42 -20.77 28.87
C THR A 387 -5.66 -21.72 30.04
N CYS A 388 -5.57 -21.26 31.28
CA CYS A 388 -5.88 -22.05 32.47
C CYS A 388 -7.32 -22.56 32.44
N LEU A 389 -8.28 -21.68 32.11
CA LEU A 389 -9.68 -22.04 31.98
C LEU A 389 -9.89 -23.09 30.88
N LYS A 390 -9.27 -22.87 29.71
CA LYS A 390 -9.32 -23.81 28.58
C LYS A 390 -8.81 -25.20 28.97
N VAL A 391 -7.66 -25.26 29.65
CA VAL A 391 -7.07 -26.53 30.10
C VAL A 391 -8.03 -27.28 31.03
N VAL A 392 -8.62 -26.60 32.02
CA VAL A 392 -9.53 -27.21 33.00
C VAL A 392 -10.85 -27.64 32.37
N VAL A 393 -11.43 -26.84 31.47
CA VAL A 393 -12.76 -27.12 30.90
C VAL A 393 -12.69 -28.07 29.71
N ILE A 394 -11.75 -27.82 28.80
CA ILE A 394 -11.66 -28.53 27.52
C ILE A 394 -10.67 -29.70 27.64
N ASP A 395 -9.39 -29.42 27.91
CA ASP A 395 -8.34 -30.44 27.82
C ASP A 395 -8.50 -31.54 28.88
N MET A 396 -8.96 -31.20 30.10
CA MET A 396 -9.22 -32.21 31.13
C MET A 396 -10.39 -33.14 30.80
N SER A 397 -11.36 -32.68 30.01
CA SER A 397 -12.53 -33.51 29.66
C SER A 397 -12.13 -34.76 28.88
N GLU A 398 -11.05 -34.68 28.11
CA GLU A 398 -10.53 -35.74 27.25
C GLU A 398 -9.55 -36.71 27.96
N LEU A 399 -9.06 -36.36 29.16
CA LEU A 399 -8.02 -37.12 29.86
C LEU A 399 -8.57 -38.18 30.82
N GLN A 400 -7.86 -39.31 30.96
CA GLN A 400 -8.09 -40.30 32.01
C GLN A 400 -7.72 -39.73 33.39
N THR A 401 -8.35 -40.22 34.46
CA THR A 401 -8.26 -39.67 35.82
C THR A 401 -6.82 -39.43 36.33
N GLY A 402 -5.88 -40.34 36.05
CA GLY A 402 -4.48 -40.18 36.47
C GLY A 402 -3.78 -38.99 35.81
N TYR A 403 -4.02 -38.76 34.51
CA TYR A 403 -3.46 -37.61 33.79
C TYR A 403 -4.09 -36.29 34.22
N ARG A 404 -5.36 -36.29 34.66
CA ARG A 404 -6.00 -35.10 35.25
C ARG A 404 -5.29 -34.65 36.53
N VAL A 405 -4.95 -35.58 37.42
CA VAL A 405 -4.23 -35.25 38.67
C VAL A 405 -2.85 -34.64 38.39
N LEU A 406 -2.06 -35.27 37.50
CA LEU A 406 -0.76 -34.73 37.08
C LEU A 406 -0.89 -33.35 36.43
N SER A 407 -1.94 -33.13 35.65
CA SER A 407 -2.18 -31.85 34.98
C SER A 407 -2.59 -30.75 35.96
N PHE A 408 -3.39 -31.06 36.99
CA PHE A 408 -3.69 -30.12 38.08
C PHE A 408 -2.45 -29.75 38.89
N MET A 409 -1.56 -30.71 39.16
CA MET A 409 -0.27 -30.44 39.81
C MET A 409 0.62 -29.56 38.93
N GLY A 410 0.73 -29.86 37.63
CA GLY A 410 1.48 -29.04 36.67
C GLY A 410 0.92 -27.62 36.53
N LEU A 411 -0.40 -27.49 36.45
CA LEU A 411 -1.09 -26.19 36.41
C LEU A 411 -0.87 -25.41 37.70
N GLY A 412 -0.98 -26.05 38.87
CA GLY A 412 -0.67 -25.43 40.16
C GLY A 412 0.76 -24.92 40.23
N GLY A 413 1.73 -25.73 39.79
CA GLY A 413 3.13 -25.32 39.68
C GLY A 413 3.32 -24.13 38.74
N LEU A 414 2.66 -24.13 37.58
CA LEU A 414 2.68 -23.02 36.62
C LEU A 414 2.11 -21.73 37.23
N LEU A 415 0.98 -21.79 37.94
CA LEU A 415 0.36 -20.65 38.61
C LEU A 415 1.30 -20.04 39.67
N ILE A 416 1.92 -20.89 40.50
CA ILE A 416 2.91 -20.46 41.49
C ILE A 416 4.11 -19.81 40.79
N GLY A 417 4.64 -20.45 39.75
CA GLY A 417 5.76 -19.92 38.97
C GLY A 417 5.48 -18.53 38.38
N THR A 418 4.32 -18.38 37.73
CA THR A 418 3.89 -17.09 37.17
C THR A 418 3.66 -16.03 38.25
N SER A 419 3.09 -16.41 39.40
CA SER A 419 2.89 -15.49 40.54
C SER A 419 4.23 -14.97 41.09
N VAL A 420 5.21 -15.86 41.30
CA VAL A 420 6.56 -15.50 41.74
C VAL A 420 7.25 -14.59 40.72
N LEU A 421 7.13 -14.92 39.44
CA LEU A 421 7.72 -14.13 38.35
C LEU A 421 7.13 -12.71 38.33
N TYR A 422 5.80 -12.59 38.41
CA TYR A 422 5.10 -11.31 38.47
C TYR A 422 5.53 -10.47 39.68
N GLY A 423 5.64 -11.08 40.86
CA GLY A 423 6.11 -10.41 42.08
C GLY A 423 7.51 -9.83 41.94
N LYS A 424 8.47 -10.62 41.43
CA LYS A 424 9.86 -10.17 41.24
C LYS A 424 9.99 -8.97 40.29
N PHE A 425 9.28 -8.99 39.16
CA PHE A 425 9.33 -7.86 38.21
C PHE A 425 8.55 -6.63 38.69
N GLY A 426 7.49 -6.83 39.49
CA GLY A 426 6.77 -5.74 40.14
C GLY A 426 7.61 -4.97 41.17
N GLU A 427 8.40 -5.68 41.97
CA GLU A 427 9.31 -5.08 42.96
C GLU A 427 10.44 -4.29 42.30
N ALA A 428 11.04 -4.83 41.23
CA ALA A 428 12.11 -4.15 40.48
C ALA A 428 11.66 -2.78 39.94
N LEU A 429 10.44 -2.68 39.41
CA LEU A 429 9.89 -1.42 38.91
C LEU A 429 9.56 -0.41 40.01
N SER A 430 9.22 -0.87 41.22
CA SER A 430 8.92 0.00 42.36
C SER A 430 10.19 0.66 42.92
N ARG A 431 11.36 0.02 42.79
CA ARG A 431 12.66 0.57 43.20
C ARG A 431 13.22 1.64 42.26
N GLU A 432 12.84 1.64 40.99
CA GLU A 432 13.36 2.58 39.98
C GLU A 432 12.56 3.89 39.86
N ARG A 433 11.45 4.06 40.58
CA ARG A 433 10.81 5.37 40.66
C ARG A 433 11.66 6.27 41.55
N PRO A 434 12.28 7.35 41.03
CA PRO A 434 12.88 8.34 41.91
C PRO A 434 11.76 8.89 42.79
N THR A 435 11.97 8.83 44.11
CA THR A 435 11.15 9.56 45.07
C THR A 435 11.19 11.02 44.66
N MET A 436 10.13 11.49 44.00
CA MET A 436 9.87 12.92 43.88
C MET A 436 9.58 13.37 45.30
N GLU A 437 10.63 13.86 45.98
CA GLU A 437 10.49 14.55 47.25
C GLU A 437 9.56 15.74 47.01
N THR A 438 8.43 15.69 47.72
CA THR A 438 7.38 16.71 47.80
C THR A 438 7.85 17.97 48.48
#